data_AF-A0A1D6FZ02-F1
#
_entry.id   AF-A0A1D6FZ02-F1
#
_cell.length_a   1.000
_cell.length_b   1.000
_cell.length_c   1.000
_cell.angle_alpha   90.00
_cell.angle_beta   90.00
_cell.angle_gamma   90.00
#
_symmetry.space_group_name_H-M   'P 1'
#
loop_
_entity.id
_entity.type
_entity.pdbx_description
1 polymer ?
#
loop_
_entity_poly.entity_id
_entity_poly.type
_entity_poly.pdbx_seq_one_letter_code
_entity_poly.pdbx_strand_id
1 'polypeptide(L)'
;MCLSLTLSSTSQGSDHQTEEELEPVCKPIKDFLVKEADGGTPDETVLQDYMVPVNLIERWGNAMDIVYPEFKRCCCFTKSYYRYVKGTGSLLATSKNLNVPEEKLQISSLKELGLRFFTPREVANFHSFPSNFCFPDHISLRQQYAMLGNSLSIAVVGPLLHYLFAEA
;
A
#
# COMPACT_ATOMS: atom_id res chain seq x y z
N MET A 1 1.73 -5.60 5.14
CA MET A 1 2.26 -6.89 4.64
C MET A 1 1.78 -7.06 3.20
N CYS A 2 2.65 -6.79 2.22
CA CYS A 2 2.38 -6.93 0.79
C CYS A 2 2.64 -8.37 0.34
N LEU A 3 1.83 -9.31 0.81
CA LEU A 3 1.97 -10.70 0.43
C LEU A 3 1.20 -10.89 -0.89
N SER A 4 1.93 -11.08 -1.99
CA SER A 4 1.38 -11.65 -3.21
C SER A 4 1.91 -13.08 -3.28
N LEU A 5 1.02 -14.06 -3.33
CA LEU A 5 1.41 -15.41 -3.68
C LEU A 5 1.62 -15.43 -5.20
N THR A 6 2.86 -15.59 -5.65
CA THR A 6 3.18 -15.82 -7.06
C THR A 6 3.86 -17.16 -7.16
N LEU A 7 3.34 -18.05 -8.01
CA LEU A 7 4.01 -19.28 -8.40
C LEU A 7 5.28 -18.90 -9.18
N SER A 8 6.46 -19.25 -8.65
CA SER A 8 7.72 -19.17 -9.38
C SER A 8 8.10 -20.56 -9.87
N SER A 9 7.92 -20.83 -11.17
CA SER A 9 8.43 -22.05 -11.79
C SER A 9 9.90 -21.88 -12.17
N THR A 10 10.80 -22.50 -11.41
CA THR A 10 12.18 -22.75 -11.87
C THR A 10 12.25 -24.15 -12.47
N SER A 11 12.27 -24.22 -13.81
CA SER A 11 12.48 -25.47 -14.53
C SER A 11 13.97 -25.82 -14.59
N GLN A 12 14.41 -26.73 -13.72
CA GLN A 12 15.48 -27.71 -14.01
C GLN A 12 15.13 -29.03 -13.30
N GLY A 13 15.33 -30.13 -14.03
CA GLY A 13 14.60 -31.38 -13.81
C GLY A 13 15.16 -32.37 -12.79
N SER A 14 14.50 -33.53 -12.83
CA SER A 14 14.71 -34.82 -12.14
C SER A 14 13.87 -35.06 -10.89
N ASP A 15 13.19 -36.21 -10.94
CA ASP A 15 12.19 -36.75 -10.01
C ASP A 15 12.60 -36.69 -8.54
N HIS A 16 11.94 -35.83 -7.77
CA HIS A 16 11.54 -36.09 -6.39
C HIS A 16 10.39 -35.14 -6.06
N GLN A 17 9.29 -35.67 -5.51
CA GLN A 17 8.15 -34.88 -5.04
C GLN A 17 8.64 -33.72 -4.17
N THR A 18 8.63 -32.51 -4.72
CA THR A 18 9.02 -31.31 -4.00
C THR A 18 7.72 -30.64 -3.61
N GLU A 19 7.45 -30.56 -2.32
CA GLU A 19 6.48 -29.60 -1.79
C GLU A 19 6.91 -28.23 -2.33
N GLU A 20 6.17 -27.67 -3.28
CA GLU A 20 6.42 -26.32 -3.79
C GLU A 20 6.26 -25.36 -2.60
N GLU A 21 7.38 -24.97 -1.98
CA GLU A 21 7.39 -23.88 -1.00
C GLU A 21 6.91 -22.62 -1.72
N LEU A 22 5.66 -22.23 -1.45
CA LEU A 22 5.16 -20.90 -1.75
C LEU A 22 5.97 -19.89 -0.94
N GLU A 23 7.14 -19.50 -1.42
CA GLU A 23 7.87 -18.40 -0.80
C GLU A 23 7.06 -17.10 -1.03
N PRO A 24 6.67 -16.39 0.04
CA PRO A 24 5.97 -15.13 -0.10
C PRO A 24 6.91 -14.06 -0.65
N VAL A 25 6.87 -13.84 -1.97
CA VAL A 25 7.59 -12.75 -2.61
C VAL A 25 6.88 -11.42 -2.32
N CYS A 26 7.46 -10.63 -1.41
CA CYS A 26 6.98 -9.28 -1.13
C CYS A 26 7.30 -8.35 -2.31
N LYS A 27 6.24 -7.92 -3.02
CA LYS A 27 6.33 -6.94 -4.10
C LYS A 27 6.66 -5.54 -3.55
N PRO A 28 7.41 -4.71 -4.29
CA PRO A 28 7.64 -3.32 -3.92
C PRO A 28 6.33 -2.52 -3.92
N ILE A 29 6.26 -1.45 -3.10
CA ILE A 29 5.08 -0.59 -2.94
C ILE A 29 4.59 -0.05 -4.28
N LYS A 30 5.50 0.29 -5.20
CA LYS A 30 5.18 0.79 -6.55
C LYS A 30 4.24 -0.13 -7.34
N ASP A 31 4.25 -1.43 -7.07
CA ASP A 31 3.39 -2.41 -7.76
C ASP A 31 1.93 -2.33 -7.29
N PHE A 32 1.68 -1.68 -6.14
CA PHE A 32 0.34 -1.46 -5.57
C PHE A 32 -0.19 -0.06 -5.85
N LEU A 33 0.65 0.85 -6.37
CA LEU A 33 0.26 2.21 -6.72
C LEU A 33 -0.63 2.22 -7.96
N VAL A 34 -1.56 3.17 -8.01
CA VAL A 34 -2.31 3.42 -9.24
C VAL A 34 -1.32 3.97 -10.27
N LYS A 35 -1.28 3.37 -11.46
CA LYS A 35 -0.42 3.85 -12.55
C LYS A 35 -1.02 5.12 -13.12
N GLU A 36 -0.17 6.12 -13.33
CA GLU A 36 -0.51 7.25 -14.17
C GLU A 36 -0.84 6.72 -15.57
N ALA A 37 -1.98 7.07 -16.14
CA ALA A 37 -2.37 6.59 -17.46
C ALA A 37 -1.34 6.99 -18.53
N ASP A 38 -0.91 6.02 -19.34
CA ASP A 38 0.03 6.21 -20.43
C ASP A 38 -0.55 7.21 -21.46
N GLY A 39 -0.12 8.48 -21.38
CA GLY A 39 -0.39 9.50 -22.41
C GLY A 39 -1.69 10.30 -22.28
N GLY A 40 -2.46 10.11 -21.21
CA GLY A 40 -3.51 11.04 -20.80
C GLY A 40 -3.22 11.44 -19.38
N THR A 41 -3.02 12.73 -19.11
CA THR A 41 -2.84 13.26 -17.75
C THR A 41 -3.88 12.61 -16.85
N PRO A 42 -3.49 11.76 -15.88
CA PRO A 42 -4.34 11.51 -14.73
C PRO A 42 -4.66 12.89 -14.21
N ASP A 43 -5.93 13.13 -13.95
CA ASP A 43 -6.38 14.42 -13.46
C ASP A 43 -5.52 14.73 -12.23
N GLU A 44 -4.50 15.60 -12.39
CA GLU A 44 -3.48 15.90 -11.35
C GLU A 44 -4.17 16.32 -10.05
N THR A 45 -5.43 16.77 -10.15
CA THR A 45 -6.34 17.08 -9.06
C THR A 45 -6.67 15.89 -8.16
N VAL A 46 -6.77 14.66 -8.68
CA VAL A 46 -7.19 13.48 -7.87
C VAL A 46 -6.11 13.11 -6.84
N LEU A 47 -4.83 13.24 -7.18
CA LEU A 47 -3.75 12.97 -6.21
C LEU A 47 -3.57 14.10 -5.19
N GLN A 48 -3.98 15.33 -5.52
CA GLN A 48 -3.90 16.47 -4.61
C GLN A 48 -4.76 16.28 -3.35
N ASP A 49 -5.91 15.60 -3.48
CA ASP A 49 -6.82 15.29 -2.36
C ASP A 49 -6.19 14.38 -1.30
N TYR A 50 -5.10 13.69 -1.65
CA TYR A 50 -4.37 12.79 -0.77
C TYR A 50 -3.09 13.39 -0.20
N MET A 51 -2.71 14.60 -0.60
CA MET A 51 -1.52 15.26 -0.08
C MET A 51 -1.67 15.54 1.42
N VAL A 52 -0.61 15.30 2.17
CA VAL A 52 -0.59 15.58 3.60
C VAL A 52 -0.45 17.09 3.79
N PRO A 53 -1.41 17.76 4.44
CA PRO A 53 -1.30 19.19 4.70
C PRO A 53 -0.05 19.53 5.53
N VAL A 54 0.61 20.64 5.18
CA VAL A 54 1.88 21.06 5.80
C VAL A 54 1.77 21.21 7.33
N ASN A 55 0.63 21.69 7.83
CA ASN A 55 0.39 21.81 9.27
C ASN A 55 0.40 20.46 10.01
N LEU A 56 0.02 19.36 9.35
CA LEU A 56 0.14 18.02 9.92
C LEU A 56 1.59 17.56 9.94
N ILE A 57 2.39 17.90 8.92
CA ILE A 57 3.83 17.57 8.87
C ILE A 57 4.57 18.31 9.99
N GLU A 58 4.29 19.61 10.17
CA GLU A 58 4.91 20.41 11.25
C GLU A 58 4.57 19.87 12.63
N ARG A 59 3.33 19.46 12.84
CA ARG A 59 2.85 19.00 14.15
C ARG A 59 3.23 17.55 14.47
N TRP A 60 3.23 16.68 13.46
CA TRP A 60 3.29 15.22 13.64
C TRP A 60 4.37 14.53 12.83
N GLY A 61 5.23 15.25 12.12
CA GLY A 61 6.26 14.68 11.23
C GLY A 61 7.12 13.59 11.87
N ASN A 62 7.54 13.79 13.12
CA ASN A 62 8.35 12.80 13.87
C ASN A 62 7.61 11.49 14.20
N ALA A 63 6.28 11.45 14.03
CA ALA A 63 5.45 10.28 14.29
C ALA A 63 4.88 9.67 12.99
N MET A 64 5.24 10.22 11.84
CA MET A 64 4.86 9.69 10.53
C MET A 64 5.79 8.53 10.15
N ASP A 65 5.20 7.42 9.73
CA ASP A 65 5.93 6.36 9.05
C ASP A 65 5.92 6.69 7.54
N ILE A 66 7.10 6.96 6.98
CA ILE A 66 7.25 7.40 5.58
C ILE A 66 7.89 6.26 4.79
N VAL A 67 7.28 5.94 3.65
CA VAL A 67 7.72 4.87 2.77
C VAL A 67 7.95 5.40 1.35
N TYR A 68 8.81 4.70 0.62
CA TYR A 68 9.15 4.99 -0.78
C TYR A 68 8.62 3.89 -1.70
N PRO A 69 8.39 4.18 -3.00
CA PRO A 69 7.87 3.20 -3.95
C PRO A 69 8.69 1.89 -4.04
N GLU A 70 9.98 1.94 -3.73
CA GLU A 70 10.94 0.84 -3.80
C GLU A 70 10.88 -0.06 -2.56
N PHE A 71 10.29 0.41 -1.47
CA PHE A 71 10.18 -0.34 -0.23
C PHE A 71 9.20 -1.49 -0.40
N LYS A 72 9.41 -2.59 0.35
CA LYS A 72 8.58 -3.81 0.28
C LYS A 72 7.60 -3.93 1.45
N ARG A 73 7.57 -2.95 2.35
CA ARG A 73 6.78 -2.97 3.59
C ARG A 73 6.24 -1.59 3.91
N CYS A 74 5.04 -1.58 4.47
CA CYS A 74 4.36 -0.44 5.06
C CYS A 74 3.61 -0.92 6.32
N CYS A 75 3.27 0.01 7.22
CA CYS A 75 2.42 -0.23 8.37
C CYS A 75 1.01 -0.69 7.98
N CYS A 76 0.30 -1.28 8.95
CA CYS A 76 -1.10 -1.65 8.76
C CYS A 76 -2.00 -0.41 8.61
N PHE A 77 -2.99 -0.51 7.73
CA PHE A 77 -4.01 0.51 7.56
C PHE A 77 -5.14 0.29 8.55
N THR A 78 -5.44 1.30 9.36
CA THR A 78 -6.57 1.24 10.31
C THR A 78 -7.78 2.01 9.78
N LYS A 79 -8.94 1.81 10.41
CA LYS A 79 -10.17 2.58 10.12
C LYS A 79 -9.97 4.10 10.06
N SER A 80 -8.99 4.63 10.81
CA SER A 80 -8.75 6.07 10.90
C SER A 80 -7.62 6.58 10.01
N TYR A 81 -7.11 5.74 9.10
CA TYR A 81 -6.23 6.19 8.03
C TYR A 81 -6.89 7.33 7.24
N TYR A 82 -6.12 8.27 6.72
CA TYR A 82 -6.55 9.58 6.17
C TYR A 82 -7.05 10.61 7.20
N ARG A 83 -7.60 10.21 8.35
CA ARG A 83 -8.02 11.14 9.41
C ARG A 83 -6.88 11.53 10.35
N TYR A 84 -6.06 10.55 10.72
CA TYR A 84 -4.90 10.74 11.57
C TYR A 84 -3.66 10.22 10.87
N VAL A 85 -2.51 10.84 11.14
CA VAL A 85 -1.22 10.49 10.56
C VAL A 85 -0.38 9.58 11.47
N LYS A 86 -0.67 9.56 12.77
CA LYS A 86 0.07 8.75 13.75
C LYS A 86 -0.59 7.38 13.93
N GLY A 87 0.15 6.32 13.67
CA GLY A 87 -0.23 4.94 14.03
C GLY A 87 -1.43 4.39 13.24
N THR A 88 -1.75 4.97 12.09
CA THR A 88 -2.91 4.57 11.28
C THR A 88 -2.54 3.94 9.94
N GLY A 89 -1.26 4.02 9.54
CA GLY A 89 -0.72 3.55 8.27
C GLY A 89 0.44 4.44 7.81
N SER A 90 1.23 3.96 6.85
CA SER A 90 2.36 4.72 6.28
C SER A 90 1.90 5.81 5.32
N LEU A 91 2.76 6.79 5.05
CA LEU A 91 2.60 7.82 4.03
C LEU A 91 3.62 7.62 2.90
N LEU A 92 3.21 7.85 1.66
CA LEU A 92 4.09 7.74 0.50
C LEU A 92 4.82 9.06 0.27
N ALA A 93 6.15 9.01 0.14
CA ALA A 93 6.92 10.11 -0.41
C ALA A 93 6.89 10.06 -1.94
N THR A 94 6.57 11.18 -2.57
CA THR A 94 6.43 11.29 -4.05
C THR A 94 7.60 12.01 -4.71
N SER A 95 8.39 12.77 -3.95
CA SER A 95 9.56 13.46 -4.46
C SER A 95 10.72 12.49 -4.70
N LYS A 96 11.32 12.56 -5.89
CA LYS A 96 12.49 11.75 -6.29
C LYS A 96 13.82 12.30 -5.74
N ASN A 97 13.83 13.49 -5.14
CA ASN A 97 15.03 14.15 -4.66
C ASN A 97 15.40 13.68 -3.24
N LEU A 98 15.99 12.49 -3.15
CA LEU A 98 16.43 11.90 -1.88
C LEU A 98 17.93 11.66 -1.91
N ASN A 99 18.70 12.73 -1.86
CA ASN A 99 20.09 12.68 -1.38
C ASN A 99 20.16 12.95 0.13
N VAL A 100 19.09 12.67 0.89
CA VAL A 100 19.04 12.96 2.33
C VAL A 100 19.32 11.68 3.12
N PRO A 101 20.45 11.58 3.85
CA PRO A 101 20.74 10.45 4.71
C PRO A 101 19.66 10.27 5.79
N GLU A 102 19.25 9.03 6.05
CA GLU A 102 18.18 8.64 6.98
C GLU A 102 18.36 9.21 8.40
N GLU A 103 19.59 9.53 8.81
CA GLU A 103 19.89 9.79 10.22
C GLU A 103 19.38 11.13 10.76
N LYS A 104 18.99 12.11 9.92
CA LYS A 104 18.36 13.37 10.39
C LYS A 104 17.46 14.00 9.32
N LEU A 105 16.33 13.36 8.99
CA LEU A 105 15.24 14.06 8.32
C LEU A 105 14.68 15.13 9.28
N GLN A 106 15.18 16.36 9.17
CA GLN A 106 14.56 17.50 9.84
C GLN A 106 13.14 17.71 9.28
N ILE A 107 12.23 18.23 10.10
CA ILE A 107 10.83 18.52 9.69
C ILE A 107 10.77 19.40 8.43
N SER A 108 11.76 20.28 8.24
CA SER A 108 11.92 21.09 7.02
C SER A 108 12.07 20.22 5.76
N SER A 109 12.90 19.17 5.81
CA SER A 109 13.11 18.23 4.71
C SER A 109 11.86 17.41 4.39
N LEU A 110 10.98 17.14 5.37
CA LEU A 110 9.74 16.39 5.15
C LEU A 110 8.74 17.12 4.24
N LYS A 111 8.77 18.46 4.22
CA LYS A 111 7.89 19.25 3.34
C LYS A 111 8.25 19.07 1.87
N GLU A 112 9.53 18.83 1.59
CA GLU A 112 10.08 18.66 0.23
C GLU A 112 9.85 17.25 -0.33
N LEU A 113 9.44 16.30 0.52
CA LEU A 113 9.19 14.91 0.12
C LEU A 113 7.87 14.71 -0.62
N GLY A 114 6.95 15.69 -0.58
CA GLY A 114 5.63 15.55 -1.19
C GLY A 114 4.86 14.37 -0.60
N LEU A 115 4.66 14.37 0.72
CA LEU A 115 3.99 13.28 1.41
C LEU A 115 2.51 13.20 1.02
N ARG A 116 2.03 11.99 0.69
CA ARG A 116 0.61 11.72 0.48
C ARG A 116 0.15 10.45 1.18
N PHE A 117 -1.14 10.41 1.49
CA PHE A 117 -1.80 9.15 1.83
C PHE A 117 -1.86 8.23 0.60
N PHE A 118 -1.85 6.93 0.83
CA PHE A 118 -2.25 5.97 -0.20
C PHE A 118 -3.74 6.13 -0.49
N THR A 119 -4.15 6.12 -1.75
CA THR A 119 -5.56 6.24 -2.14
C THR A 119 -6.35 5.01 -1.67
N PRO A 120 -7.69 5.07 -1.57
CA PRO A 120 -8.49 3.88 -1.26
C PRO A 120 -8.22 2.72 -2.23
N ARG A 121 -7.97 3.02 -3.51
CA ARG A 121 -7.63 1.99 -4.50
C ARG A 121 -6.29 1.33 -4.21
N GLU A 122 -5.28 2.09 -3.80
CA GLU A 122 -3.97 1.56 -3.42
C GLU A 122 -4.05 0.73 -2.14
N VAL A 123 -4.80 1.19 -1.13
CA VAL A 123 -5.09 0.40 0.09
C VAL A 123 -5.81 -0.91 -0.25
N ALA A 124 -6.78 -0.88 -1.16
CA ALA A 124 -7.44 -2.09 -1.64
C ALA A 124 -6.48 -3.02 -2.40
N ASN A 125 -5.53 -2.48 -3.16
CA ASN A 125 -4.47 -3.28 -3.81
C ASN A 125 -3.57 -3.97 -2.77
N PHE A 126 -3.18 -3.27 -1.71
CA PHE A 126 -2.43 -3.87 -0.59
C PHE A 126 -3.18 -5.03 0.08
N HIS A 127 -4.51 -4.96 0.11
CA HIS A 127 -5.38 -6.03 0.60
C HIS A 127 -5.72 -7.08 -0.47
N SER A 128 -5.12 -6.99 -1.66
CA SER A 128 -5.33 -7.89 -2.80
C SER A 128 -6.79 -7.94 -3.29
N PHE A 129 -7.52 -6.83 -3.18
CA PHE A 129 -8.83 -6.70 -3.83
C PHE A 129 -8.68 -6.73 -5.35
N PRO A 130 -9.60 -7.37 -6.08
CA PRO A 130 -9.64 -7.36 -7.53
C PRO A 130 -9.53 -5.95 -8.13
N SER A 131 -8.95 -5.83 -9.33
CA SER A 131 -8.80 -4.55 -10.03
C SER A 131 -10.13 -3.87 -10.36
N ASN A 132 -11.20 -4.65 -10.54
CA ASN A 132 -12.56 -4.17 -10.76
C ASN A 132 -13.33 -3.81 -9.48
N PHE A 133 -12.73 -4.00 -8.28
CA PHE A 133 -13.35 -3.55 -7.04
C PHE A 133 -13.45 -2.01 -7.03
N CYS A 134 -14.65 -1.51 -6.77
CA CYS A 134 -14.95 -0.09 -6.66
C CYS A 134 -15.98 0.14 -5.55
N PHE A 135 -15.94 1.33 -4.95
CA PHE A 135 -16.98 1.76 -4.02
C PHE A 135 -18.13 2.40 -4.81
N PRO A 136 -19.39 2.23 -4.37
CA PRO A 136 -20.50 3.01 -4.90
C PRO A 136 -20.28 4.52 -4.71
N ASP A 137 -20.77 5.34 -5.64
CA ASP A 137 -20.54 6.79 -5.68
C ASP A 137 -20.98 7.55 -4.41
N HIS A 138 -22.00 7.04 -3.72
CA HIS A 138 -22.52 7.65 -2.48
C HIS A 138 -21.62 7.42 -1.26
N ILE A 139 -20.58 6.59 -1.38
CA ILE A 139 -19.65 6.30 -0.29
C ILE A 139 -18.56 7.36 -0.25
N SER A 140 -18.59 8.18 0.81
CA SER A 140 -17.60 9.22 1.04
C SER A 140 -16.18 8.64 1.22
N LEU A 141 -15.17 9.44 0.88
CA LEU A 141 -13.76 9.04 0.98
C LEU A 141 -13.39 8.50 2.38
N ARG A 142 -13.89 9.15 3.44
CA ARG A 142 -13.67 8.72 4.81
C ARG A 142 -14.30 7.36 5.12
N GLN A 143 -15.46 7.06 4.54
CA GLN A 143 -16.08 5.74 4.69
C GLN A 143 -15.30 4.67 3.93
N GLN A 144 -14.76 4.97 2.75
CA GLN A 144 -13.91 4.04 2.00
C GLN A 144 -12.68 3.61 2.82
N TYR A 145 -11.94 4.57 3.39
CA TYR A 145 -10.81 4.25 4.29
C TYR A 145 -11.25 3.48 5.54
N ALA A 146 -12.39 3.84 6.13
CA ALA A 146 -12.91 3.14 7.31
C ALA A 146 -13.26 1.67 7.00
N MET A 147 -13.84 1.40 5.83
CA MET A 147 -14.16 0.04 5.38
C MET A 147 -12.89 -0.77 5.10
N LEU A 148 -11.93 -0.19 4.37
CA LEU A 148 -10.67 -0.88 4.06
C LEU A 148 -9.84 -1.14 5.32
N GLY A 149 -9.76 -0.19 6.24
CA GLY A 149 -9.00 -0.34 7.48
C GLY A 149 -9.62 -1.32 8.49
N ASN A 150 -10.87 -1.75 8.28
CA ASN A 150 -11.51 -2.86 9.02
C ASN A 150 -11.55 -4.15 8.20
N SER A 151 -11.03 -4.13 6.98
CA SER A 151 -11.03 -5.27 6.07
C SER A 151 -9.87 -6.23 6.38
N LEU A 152 -9.64 -7.16 5.46
CA LEU A 152 -8.66 -8.23 5.55
C LEU A 152 -7.84 -8.33 4.26
N SER A 153 -6.76 -9.10 4.28
CA SER A 153 -5.99 -9.43 3.08
C SER A 153 -6.60 -10.65 2.39
N ILE A 154 -7.10 -10.46 1.16
CA ILE A 154 -7.67 -11.55 0.35
C ILE A 154 -6.59 -12.60 0.01
N ALA A 155 -5.36 -12.16 -0.25
CA ALA A 155 -4.25 -13.07 -0.53
C ALA A 155 -3.88 -13.98 0.65
N VAL A 156 -4.26 -13.59 1.88
CA VAL A 156 -4.09 -14.42 3.08
C VAL A 156 -5.32 -15.29 3.30
N VAL A 157 -6.52 -14.71 3.25
CA VAL A 157 -7.77 -15.42 3.60
C VAL A 157 -8.18 -16.42 2.52
N GLY A 158 -7.95 -16.14 1.24
CA GLY A 158 -8.29 -17.05 0.14
C GLY A 158 -7.67 -18.45 0.31
N PRO A 159 -6.34 -18.56 0.45
CA PRO A 159 -5.68 -19.85 0.72
C PRO A 159 -6.16 -20.53 2.01
N LEU A 160 -6.43 -19.77 3.08
CA LEU A 160 -6.95 -20.34 4.33
C LEU A 160 -8.35 -20.93 4.15
N LEU A 161 -9.22 -20.28 3.37
CA LEU A 161 -10.53 -20.82 3.02
C LEU A 161 -10.39 -22.05 2.11
N HIS A 162 -9.48 -22.02 1.13
CA HIS A 162 -9.19 -23.20 0.31
C HIS A 162 -8.76 -24.38 1.16
N TYR A 163 -7.85 -24.17 2.12
CA TYR A 163 -7.43 -25.20 3.06
C TYR A 163 -8.59 -25.71 3.91
N LEU A 164 -9.40 -24.81 4.47
CA LEU A 164 -10.56 -25.16 5.30
C LEU A 164 -11.58 -26.05 4.56
N PHE A 165 -11.74 -25.86 3.25
CA PHE A 165 -12.70 -26.59 2.42
C PHE A 165 -12.06 -27.64 1.50
N ALA A 166 -10.77 -27.96 1.66
CA ALA A 166 -10.08 -28.92 0.79
C ALA A 166 -10.48 -30.39 1.05
N GLU A 167 -11.11 -30.69 2.20
CA GLU A 167 -11.51 -32.05 2.60
C GLU A 167 -13.00 -32.11 3.02
N ALA A 168 -13.91 -31.64 2.16
CA ALA A 168 -15.35 -31.85 2.30
C ALA A 168 -15.91 -32.67 1.12
#